data_AF-A0A7C6EL90-F1
#
_entry.id   AF-A0A7C6EL90-F1
#
_cell.length_a   1.000
_cell.length_b   1.000
_cell.length_c   1.000
_cell.angle_alpha   90.00
_cell.angle_beta   90.00
_cell.angle_gamma   90.00
#
_symmetry.space_group_name_H-M   'P 1'
#
loop_
_entity.id
_entity.type
_entity.pdbx_description
1 polymer ?
#
loop_
_entity_poly.entity_id
_entity_poly.type
_entity_poly.pdbx_seq_one_letter_code
_entity_poly.pdbx_strand_id
1 'polypeptide(L)'
;MSKTIIIIIFIFSTLFSADYSNIPLLKWAGPEGTRPKTYEEWIEQNPYTEFQCILDKIVYGNGRAGNVAILTEQSIAGALTNGINQLISNLQLENYTVLSYQISGGTPETLRTFLQNLYNNNNIEGALFIGNLPVAWFEIANDYNQYGYAQFPIDLFYMDLNGTWLDTMNTGNGKYDGHTGNINPEIYVGRLMTTGIGTDTVLLKNYFRKNNAYRYDTLSLQHRALVFCDDDWIPWAPQWANDVSVLYPDTMNYWHAETTRASIYRTKLNTPEAWVALFAHSWPGGHQFRYNNGNSWDTYYSYEYTNQDPPANFYNHFACSFARYTDNGYGGGRAIFNQSYGLGAVGSTKTGSMLEFYYFYYPLSQHKTLGQAFKDWFTHITSDGVTFDELCWHYGMTLLGDPWLKPTGHGLAVAEYKKTIAGNSPIKIIGNLSRAQVIIKLKIEPSSSIRLDIYDCLGKKVKKLIDKTILSQNDYEIIWHFDDDAGRQLPAGVYNVCAEIAGRKFMAKLVHLK
;
A
#
# COMPACT_ATOMS: atom_id res chain seq x y z
N MET A 1 -54.42 -23.51 -6.88
CA MET A 1 -53.33 -22.82 -7.62
C MET A 1 -52.42 -22.17 -6.59
N SER A 2 -51.31 -22.83 -6.27
CA SER A 2 -50.39 -22.43 -5.20
C SER A 2 -49.43 -21.35 -5.69
N LYS A 3 -49.41 -20.20 -5.00
CA LYS A 3 -48.50 -19.08 -5.27
C LYS A 3 -47.09 -19.47 -4.83
N THR A 4 -46.15 -19.50 -5.78
CA THR A 4 -44.73 -19.72 -5.45
C THR A 4 -44.13 -18.39 -5.01
N ILE A 5 -43.74 -18.31 -3.74
CA ILE A 5 -43.00 -17.19 -3.16
C ILE A 5 -41.53 -17.36 -3.54
N ILE A 6 -40.98 -16.40 -4.27
CA ILE A 6 -39.54 -16.32 -4.56
C ILE A 6 -38.87 -15.64 -3.37
N ILE A 7 -38.13 -16.41 -2.58
CA ILE A 7 -37.25 -15.89 -1.52
C ILE A 7 -35.93 -15.52 -2.17
N ILE A 8 -35.68 -14.22 -2.33
CA ILE A 8 -34.38 -13.67 -2.72
C ILE A 8 -33.50 -13.67 -1.47
N ILE A 9 -32.56 -14.62 -1.40
CA ILE A 9 -31.54 -14.65 -0.35
C ILE A 9 -30.44 -13.68 -0.77
N PHE A 10 -30.40 -12.50 -0.15
CA PHE A 10 -29.22 -11.64 -0.18
C PHE A 10 -28.14 -12.29 0.66
N ILE A 11 -27.11 -12.84 0.02
CA ILE A 11 -25.87 -13.23 0.70
C ILE A 11 -25.09 -11.94 0.94
N PHE A 12 -25.25 -11.36 2.13
CA PHE A 12 -24.31 -10.38 2.65
C PHE A 12 -23.00 -11.12 2.93
N SER A 13 -21.98 -10.91 2.10
CA SER A 13 -20.61 -11.16 2.52
C SER A 13 -20.24 -10.06 3.51
N THR A 14 -20.42 -10.33 4.80
CA THR A 14 -19.85 -9.49 5.85
C THR A 14 -18.34 -9.68 5.77
N LEU A 15 -17.65 -8.76 5.09
CA LEU A 15 -16.25 -8.48 5.40
C LEU A 15 -16.27 -8.00 6.84
N PHE A 16 -15.71 -8.80 7.75
CA PHE A 16 -15.55 -8.39 9.13
C PHE A 16 -14.58 -7.22 9.14
N SER A 17 -15.07 -6.01 9.40
CA SER A 17 -14.21 -4.93 9.87
C SER A 17 -13.49 -5.46 11.11
N ALA A 18 -12.17 -5.35 11.13
CA ALA A 18 -11.39 -5.75 12.28
C ALA A 18 -11.78 -4.84 13.45
N ASP A 19 -12.18 -5.42 14.57
CA ASP A 19 -12.32 -4.66 15.81
C ASP A 19 -10.94 -4.13 16.22
N TYR A 20 -10.68 -2.86 15.93
CA TYR A 20 -9.39 -2.20 16.15
C TYR A 20 -8.93 -2.27 17.60
N SER A 21 -9.86 -2.41 18.56
CA SER A 21 -9.54 -2.55 19.98
C SER A 21 -8.77 -3.83 20.32
N ASN A 22 -8.85 -4.85 19.45
CA ASN A 22 -8.16 -6.13 19.66
C ASN A 22 -6.76 -6.16 19.03
N ILE A 23 -6.42 -5.22 18.16
CA ILE A 23 -5.11 -5.17 17.49
C ILE A 23 -4.11 -4.47 18.41
N PRO A 24 -3.00 -5.12 18.79
CA PRO A 24 -2.00 -4.50 19.64
C PRO A 24 -1.50 -3.19 19.07
N LEU A 25 -1.55 -2.17 19.90
CA LEU A 25 -1.17 -0.81 19.57
C LEU A 25 0.33 -0.71 19.30
N LEU A 26 0.69 -0.17 18.13
CA LEU A 26 2.06 0.22 17.82
C LEU A 26 2.57 1.24 18.87
N LYS A 27 3.89 1.24 19.11
CA LYS A 27 4.54 2.06 20.15
C LYS A 27 5.75 2.80 19.59
N TRP A 28 6.07 3.92 20.23
CA TRP A 28 7.33 4.61 19.99
C TRP A 28 8.48 3.73 20.49
N ALA A 29 9.32 3.27 19.56
CA ALA A 29 10.45 2.41 19.86
C ALA A 29 11.80 3.15 19.84
N GLY A 30 11.78 4.49 19.84
CA GLY A 30 13.00 5.29 19.86
C GLY A 30 13.80 5.10 21.14
N PRO A 31 15.12 5.41 21.11
CA PRO A 31 15.96 5.38 22.31
C PRO A 31 15.36 6.18 23.46
N GLU A 32 15.70 5.81 24.70
CA GLU A 32 15.20 6.48 25.89
C GLU A 32 15.46 8.01 25.83
N GLY A 33 14.45 8.80 26.20
CA GLY A 33 14.50 10.26 26.14
C GLY A 33 14.26 10.88 24.76
N THR A 34 14.14 10.08 23.69
CA THR A 34 13.75 10.59 22.37
C THR A 34 12.23 10.74 22.26
N ARG A 35 11.80 11.71 21.45
CA ARG A 35 10.39 11.97 21.14
C ARG A 35 10.22 12.42 19.69
N PRO A 36 9.00 12.36 19.12
CA PRO A 36 8.71 12.99 17.84
C PRO A 36 9.03 14.49 17.88
N LYS A 37 9.55 15.03 16.78
CA LYS A 37 9.69 16.49 16.60
C LYS A 37 8.32 17.17 16.66
N THR A 38 8.21 18.30 17.36
CA THR A 38 6.95 19.04 17.48
C THR A 38 6.70 19.97 16.29
N TYR A 39 5.46 20.46 16.17
CA TYR A 39 5.09 21.53 15.26
C TYR A 39 5.93 22.79 15.51
N GLU A 40 6.11 23.16 16.77
CA GLU A 40 6.84 24.38 17.14
C GLU A 40 8.31 24.29 16.69
N GLU A 41 8.97 23.15 16.93
CA GLU A 41 10.33 22.88 16.44
C GLU A 41 10.42 22.83 14.92
N TRP A 42 9.35 22.39 14.25
CA TRP A 42 9.28 22.37 12.79
C TRP A 42 9.16 23.78 12.21
N ILE A 43 8.23 24.59 12.73
CA ILE A 43 7.95 25.95 12.27
C ILE A 43 9.10 26.91 12.57
N GLU A 44 9.81 26.72 13.69
CA GLU A 44 11.02 27.50 13.97
C GLU A 44 12.08 27.35 12.85
N GLN A 45 12.18 26.14 12.29
CA GLN A 45 13.14 25.83 11.22
C GLN A 45 12.56 26.06 9.81
N ASN A 46 11.23 26.09 9.68
CA ASN A 46 10.51 26.19 8.43
C ASN A 46 9.37 27.22 8.56
N PRO A 47 9.70 28.50 8.81
CA PRO A 47 8.67 29.52 9.02
C PRO A 47 7.86 29.73 7.74
N TYR A 48 6.56 30.00 7.89
CA TYR A 48 5.73 30.36 6.76
C TYR A 48 6.18 31.68 6.15
N THR A 49 6.30 31.71 4.82
CA THR A 49 6.57 32.91 4.05
C THR A 49 5.41 33.20 3.10
N GLU A 50 5.49 34.30 2.35
CA GLU A 50 4.49 34.61 1.33
C GLU A 50 4.35 33.47 0.31
N PHE A 51 3.10 33.09 0.00
CA PHE A 51 2.82 32.05 -0.99
C PHE A 51 3.06 32.58 -2.39
N GLN A 52 3.93 31.91 -3.14
CA GLN A 52 4.13 32.14 -4.57
C GLN A 52 3.91 30.85 -5.33
N CYS A 53 3.25 30.99 -6.48
CA CYS A 53 2.98 29.89 -7.40
C CYS A 53 3.27 30.36 -8.82
N ILE A 54 4.11 29.61 -9.52
CA ILE A 54 4.46 29.83 -10.93
C ILE A 54 4.01 28.62 -11.71
N LEU A 55 3.14 28.81 -12.71
CA LEU A 55 2.86 27.77 -13.69
C LEU A 55 4.12 27.55 -14.54
N ASP A 56 4.70 26.36 -14.44
CA ASP A 56 5.84 25.95 -15.27
C ASP A 56 5.34 25.54 -16.66
N LYS A 57 4.44 24.56 -16.72
CA LYS A 57 3.78 24.15 -17.97
C LYS A 57 2.55 23.28 -17.75
N ILE A 58 1.72 23.22 -18.78
CA ILE A 58 0.64 22.24 -18.92
C ILE A 58 0.97 21.36 -20.12
N VAL A 59 0.98 20.05 -19.91
CA VAL A 59 1.16 19.06 -20.98
C VAL A 59 -0.10 18.22 -21.08
N TYR A 60 -0.76 18.29 -22.22
CA TYR A 60 -2.01 17.58 -22.46
C TYR A 60 -1.75 16.13 -22.89
N GLY A 61 -2.33 15.19 -22.16
CA GLY A 61 -2.53 13.82 -22.63
C GLY A 61 -3.77 13.73 -23.49
N ASN A 62 -4.19 12.51 -23.86
CA ASN A 62 -5.48 12.31 -24.53
C ASN A 62 -6.69 12.31 -23.55
N GLY A 63 -6.45 12.64 -22.28
CA GLY A 63 -7.47 12.82 -21.24
C GLY A 63 -8.09 11.54 -20.69
N ARG A 64 -7.68 10.36 -21.15
CA ARG A 64 -8.29 9.07 -20.74
C ARG A 64 -7.88 8.62 -19.34
N ALA A 65 -6.71 9.03 -18.85
CA ALA A 65 -6.22 8.63 -17.52
C ALA A 65 -6.64 9.60 -16.41
N GLY A 66 -6.79 10.90 -16.73
CA GLY A 66 -7.14 11.95 -15.77
C GLY A 66 -6.20 13.16 -15.88
N ASN A 67 -6.40 14.12 -14.98
CA ASN A 67 -5.55 15.31 -14.86
C ASN A 67 -4.80 15.25 -13.53
N VAL A 68 -3.52 15.63 -13.53
CA VAL A 68 -2.65 15.46 -12.35
C VAL A 68 -1.74 16.66 -12.18
N ALA A 69 -1.37 16.97 -10.93
CA ALA A 69 -0.52 18.11 -10.61
C ALA A 69 0.86 17.69 -10.10
N ILE A 70 1.91 18.35 -10.56
CA ILE A 70 3.27 18.24 -10.00
C ILE A 70 3.61 19.58 -9.37
N LEU A 71 3.79 19.60 -8.05
CA LEU A 71 4.12 20.81 -7.29
C LEU A 71 5.56 20.69 -6.79
N THR A 72 6.45 21.55 -7.28
CA THR A 72 7.88 21.51 -6.94
C THR A 72 8.29 22.75 -6.17
N GLU A 73 9.05 22.57 -5.09
CA GLU A 73 9.68 23.69 -4.38
C GLU A 73 10.55 24.51 -5.36
N GLN A 74 10.26 25.81 -5.44
CA GLN A 74 10.83 26.72 -6.44
C GLN A 74 12.37 26.81 -6.35
N SER A 75 12.92 26.73 -5.13
CA SER A 75 14.37 26.82 -4.89
C SER A 75 15.17 25.69 -5.58
N ILE A 76 14.55 24.51 -5.76
CA ILE A 76 15.19 23.32 -6.35
C ILE A 76 14.67 22.99 -7.75
N ALA A 77 13.60 23.63 -8.21
CA ALA A 77 12.95 23.32 -9.50
C ALA A 77 13.90 23.41 -10.70
N GLY A 78 14.77 24.43 -10.74
CA GLY A 78 15.77 24.58 -11.81
C GLY A 78 16.80 23.44 -11.85
N ALA A 79 17.19 22.91 -10.68
CA ALA A 79 18.11 21.77 -10.62
C ALA A 79 17.45 20.44 -11.03
N LEU A 80 16.12 20.35 -10.97
CA LEU A 80 15.35 19.14 -11.21
C LEU A 80 14.63 19.11 -12.57
N THR A 81 14.77 20.16 -13.37
CA THR A 81 14.05 20.35 -14.65
C THR A 81 14.08 19.12 -15.56
N ASN A 82 15.23 18.47 -15.73
CA ASN A 82 15.34 17.27 -16.57
C ASN A 82 14.53 16.09 -16.02
N GLY A 83 14.58 15.84 -14.71
CA GLY A 83 13.84 14.76 -14.07
C GLY A 83 12.32 15.00 -14.11
N ILE A 84 11.90 16.24 -13.85
CA ILE A 84 10.49 16.65 -13.92
C ILE A 84 9.96 16.54 -15.35
N ASN A 85 10.69 17.04 -16.36
CA ASN A 85 10.30 16.91 -17.76
C ASN A 85 10.18 15.44 -18.21
N GLN A 86 11.08 14.57 -17.75
CA GLN A 86 10.99 13.15 -18.04
C GLN A 86 9.76 12.53 -17.39
N LEU A 87 9.44 12.85 -16.13
CA LEU A 87 8.23 12.38 -15.46
C LEU A 87 6.98 12.87 -16.18
N ILE A 88 6.91 14.16 -16.54
CA ILE A 88 5.79 14.72 -17.32
C ILE A 88 5.61 13.96 -18.64
N SER A 89 6.70 13.67 -19.36
CA SER A 89 6.66 12.92 -20.62
C SER A 89 6.14 11.49 -20.42
N ASN A 90 6.57 10.80 -19.35
CA ASN A 90 6.08 9.46 -19.02
C ASN A 90 4.57 9.48 -18.70
N LEU A 91 4.12 10.43 -17.87
CA LEU A 91 2.71 10.58 -17.53
C LEU A 91 1.85 10.93 -18.75
N GLN A 92 2.36 11.76 -19.68
CA GLN A 92 1.69 12.06 -20.93
C GLN A 92 1.50 10.79 -21.78
N LEU A 93 2.53 9.93 -21.89
CA LEU A 93 2.44 8.63 -22.58
C LEU A 93 1.47 7.68 -21.88
N GLU A 94 1.32 7.81 -20.56
CA GLU A 94 0.31 7.12 -19.76
C GLU A 94 -1.09 7.75 -19.87
N ASN A 95 -1.25 8.77 -20.72
CA ASN A 95 -2.48 9.46 -21.07
C ASN A 95 -3.00 10.48 -20.04
N TYR A 96 -2.15 10.91 -19.12
CA TYR A 96 -2.46 11.99 -18.19
C TYR A 96 -2.29 13.37 -18.82
N THR A 97 -3.15 14.31 -18.45
CA THR A 97 -2.83 15.74 -18.56
C THR A 97 -2.09 16.16 -17.31
N VAL A 98 -0.92 16.78 -17.46
CA VAL A 98 -0.06 17.15 -16.34
C VAL A 98 0.02 18.67 -16.21
N LEU A 99 -0.28 19.18 -15.01
CA LEU A 99 -0.10 20.57 -14.64
C LEU A 99 1.11 20.70 -13.71
N SER A 100 2.18 21.33 -14.18
CA SER A 100 3.44 21.51 -13.44
C SER A 100 3.50 22.92 -12.87
N TYR A 101 3.72 23.04 -11.57
CA TYR A 101 3.87 24.31 -10.86
C TYR A 101 5.14 24.32 -9.99
N GLN A 102 5.73 25.51 -9.87
CA GLN A 102 6.75 25.82 -8.88
C GLN A 102 6.11 26.59 -7.74
N ILE A 103 6.34 26.15 -6.51
CA ILE A 103 5.72 26.68 -5.29
C ILE A 103 6.82 27.17 -4.34
N SER A 104 6.60 28.30 -3.69
CA SER A 104 7.41 28.71 -2.54
C SER A 104 6.53 29.33 -1.47
N GLY A 105 6.86 29.10 -0.20
CA GLY A 105 6.14 29.67 0.93
C GLY A 105 4.69 29.20 1.04
N GLY A 106 3.90 30.00 1.75
CA GLY A 106 2.50 29.75 2.08
C GLY A 106 2.28 28.99 3.38
N THR A 107 1.02 28.91 3.77
CA THR A 107 0.50 28.08 4.85
C THR A 107 -0.19 26.84 4.29
N PRO A 108 -0.50 25.82 5.12
CA PRO A 108 -1.30 24.69 4.70
C PRO A 108 -2.61 25.08 4.01
N GLU A 109 -3.34 26.06 4.55
CA GLU A 109 -4.59 26.56 3.99
C GLU A 109 -4.39 27.11 2.58
N THR A 110 -3.35 27.94 2.36
CA THR A 110 -3.09 28.51 1.03
C THR A 110 -2.81 27.44 -0.03
N LEU A 111 -2.05 26.40 0.35
CA LEU A 111 -1.77 25.27 -0.54
C LEU A 111 -3.02 24.41 -0.78
N ARG A 112 -3.84 24.16 0.24
CA ARG A 112 -5.12 23.44 0.10
C ARG A 112 -6.09 24.21 -0.79
N THR A 113 -6.19 25.52 -0.64
CA THR A 113 -7.00 26.37 -1.53
C THR A 113 -6.49 26.36 -2.97
N PHE A 114 -5.17 26.32 -3.17
CA PHE A 114 -4.61 26.14 -4.50
C PHE A 114 -5.01 24.78 -5.11
N LEU A 115 -4.95 23.69 -4.35
CA LEU A 115 -5.41 22.36 -4.80
C LEU A 115 -6.92 22.33 -5.08
N GLN A 116 -7.74 22.97 -4.25
CA GLN A 116 -9.18 23.14 -4.50
C GLN A 116 -9.44 23.84 -5.84
N ASN A 117 -8.66 24.88 -6.16
CA ASN A 117 -8.78 25.57 -7.45
C ASN A 117 -8.39 24.67 -8.62
N LEU A 118 -7.32 23.86 -8.50
CA LEU A 118 -6.96 22.88 -9.52
C LEU A 118 -8.03 21.79 -9.67
N TYR A 119 -8.63 21.34 -8.57
CA TYR A 119 -9.71 20.35 -8.59
C TYR A 119 -10.94 20.92 -9.30
N ASN A 120 -11.39 22.11 -8.93
CA ASN A 120 -12.60 22.73 -9.48
C ASN A 120 -12.44 23.16 -10.95
N ASN A 121 -11.28 23.69 -11.33
CA ASN A 121 -11.07 24.26 -12.67
C ASN A 121 -10.43 23.27 -13.66
N ASN A 122 -9.66 22.31 -13.14
CA ASN A 122 -8.88 21.38 -13.96
C ASN A 122 -9.20 19.92 -13.67
N ASN A 123 -10.10 19.59 -12.74
CA ASN A 123 -10.50 18.22 -12.42
C ASN A 123 -9.30 17.30 -12.16
N ILE A 124 -8.33 17.79 -11.37
CA ILE A 124 -7.18 16.96 -10.99
C ILE A 124 -7.64 15.80 -10.11
N GLU A 125 -7.09 14.61 -10.31
CA GLU A 125 -7.36 13.44 -9.45
C GLU A 125 -6.25 13.18 -8.43
N GLY A 126 -5.09 13.81 -8.59
CA GLY A 126 -3.97 13.66 -7.67
C GLY A 126 -2.83 14.63 -7.89
N ALA A 127 -1.94 14.69 -6.90
CA ALA A 127 -0.77 15.55 -6.90
C ALA A 127 0.51 14.87 -6.37
N LEU A 128 1.66 15.31 -6.84
CA LEU A 128 2.98 14.96 -6.29
C LEU A 128 3.65 16.22 -5.74
N PHE A 129 4.03 16.19 -4.47
CA PHE A 129 4.78 17.25 -3.81
C PHE A 129 6.27 16.94 -3.81
N ILE A 130 7.09 17.86 -4.30
CA ILE A 130 8.54 17.69 -4.43
C ILE A 130 9.23 18.82 -3.66
N GLY A 131 10.02 18.46 -2.64
CA GLY A 131 10.72 19.40 -1.78
C GLY A 131 9.89 19.86 -0.57
N ASN A 132 10.30 20.97 0.02
CA ASN A 132 9.72 21.53 1.23
C ASN A 132 8.51 22.42 0.92
N LEU A 133 7.37 21.79 0.63
CA LEU A 133 6.08 22.47 0.54
C LEU A 133 5.42 22.56 1.93
N PRO A 134 4.48 23.51 2.15
CA PRO A 134 3.73 23.60 3.41
C PRO A 134 3.26 22.24 3.95
N VAL A 135 3.34 22.10 5.27
CA VAL A 135 3.00 20.86 6.00
C VAL A 135 1.86 21.16 6.96
N ALA A 136 0.70 20.52 6.75
CA ALA A 136 -0.40 20.56 7.69
C ALA A 136 -0.09 19.69 8.92
N TRP A 137 -0.56 20.12 10.09
CA TRP A 137 -0.40 19.39 11.35
C TRP A 137 -1.76 19.11 11.99
N PHE A 138 -1.88 17.94 12.62
CA PHE A 138 -3.04 17.56 13.41
C PHE A 138 -2.63 17.30 14.87
N GLU A 139 -3.53 17.54 15.82
CA GLU A 139 -3.35 17.28 17.24
C GLU A 139 -4.49 16.47 17.86
N ILE A 140 -4.15 15.59 18.81
CA ILE A 140 -5.09 14.76 19.56
C ILE A 140 -4.74 14.90 21.04
N ALA A 141 -5.70 15.30 21.88
CA ALA A 141 -5.45 15.52 23.31
C ALA A 141 -5.10 14.24 24.09
N ASN A 142 -5.73 13.11 23.73
CA ASN A 142 -5.58 11.85 24.45
C ASN A 142 -5.51 10.66 23.47
N ASP A 143 -4.45 10.62 22.67
CA ASP A 143 -4.22 9.61 21.64
C ASP A 143 -4.36 8.19 22.21
N TYR A 144 -5.23 7.38 21.58
CA TYR A 144 -5.63 6.05 22.03
C TYR A 144 -6.21 5.96 23.46
N ASN A 145 -6.65 7.09 24.01
CA ASN A 145 -7.03 7.23 25.43
C ASN A 145 -5.94 6.82 26.43
N GLN A 146 -4.67 6.73 25.98
CA GLN A 146 -3.58 6.15 26.76
C GLN A 146 -2.30 6.99 26.69
N TYR A 147 -1.95 7.55 25.53
CA TYR A 147 -0.67 8.22 25.31
C TYR A 147 -0.71 9.73 25.58
N GLY A 148 -1.88 10.29 25.91
CA GLY A 148 -2.03 11.72 26.14
C GLY A 148 -1.90 12.51 24.83
N TYR A 149 -1.30 13.69 24.90
CA TYR A 149 -1.27 14.63 23.78
C TYR A 149 -0.31 14.17 22.67
N ALA A 150 -0.80 14.15 21.43
CA ALA A 150 -0.03 13.84 20.23
C ALA A 150 -0.22 14.92 19.16
N GLN A 151 0.84 15.22 18.40
CA GLN A 151 0.80 16.12 17.25
C GLN A 151 1.66 15.58 16.09
N PHE A 152 1.19 15.73 14.86
CA PHE A 152 1.82 15.07 13.71
C PHE A 152 1.48 15.70 12.36
N PRO A 153 2.38 15.59 11.35
CA PRO A 153 2.08 15.96 9.97
C PRO A 153 0.97 15.12 9.35
N ILE A 154 0.10 15.72 8.55
CA ILE A 154 -1.08 15.06 7.96
C ILE A 154 -1.27 15.40 6.48
N ASP A 155 -1.03 14.44 5.58
CA ASP A 155 -1.27 14.66 4.14
C ASP A 155 -2.75 14.50 3.75
N LEU A 156 -3.58 13.85 4.59
CA LEU A 156 -5.03 13.74 4.38
C LEU A 156 -5.69 15.13 4.24
N PHE A 157 -5.16 16.15 4.91
CA PHE A 157 -5.59 17.55 4.78
C PHE A 157 -5.52 18.07 3.34
N TYR A 158 -4.55 17.61 2.55
CA TYR A 158 -4.41 17.97 1.13
C TYR A 158 -5.17 17.03 0.19
N MET A 159 -5.62 15.88 0.68
CA MET A 159 -6.39 14.90 -0.09
C MET A 159 -7.89 15.16 0.00
N ASP A 160 -8.39 15.52 1.18
CA ASP A 160 -9.75 16.02 1.39
C ASP A 160 -9.80 17.52 1.09
N LEU A 161 -10.53 17.90 0.04
CA LEU A 161 -10.63 19.26 -0.47
C LEU A 161 -11.97 19.92 -0.13
N ASN A 162 -12.97 19.19 0.33
CA ASN A 162 -14.30 19.75 0.63
C ASN A 162 -14.80 19.47 2.06
N GLY A 163 -14.02 18.77 2.87
CA GLY A 163 -14.24 18.60 4.30
C GLY A 163 -13.86 19.82 5.12
N THR A 164 -14.41 19.84 6.34
CA THR A 164 -14.26 20.93 7.30
C THR A 164 -13.20 20.55 8.33
N TRP A 165 -12.09 21.30 8.32
CA TRP A 165 -10.98 21.16 9.26
C TRP A 165 -11.05 22.26 10.31
N LEU A 166 -10.90 21.88 11.57
CA LEU A 166 -11.11 22.73 12.74
C LEU A 166 -9.80 22.81 13.55
N ASP A 167 -9.45 24.01 14.00
CA ASP A 167 -8.37 24.30 14.96
C ASP A 167 -9.03 25.02 16.14
N THR A 168 -9.46 24.24 17.14
CA THR A 168 -10.35 24.69 18.22
C THR A 168 -9.81 24.41 19.63
N MET A 169 -8.97 23.38 19.80
CA MET A 169 -8.46 22.93 21.10
C MET A 169 -7.55 23.96 21.76
N ASN A 170 -6.83 24.75 20.94
CA ASN A 170 -5.94 25.83 21.36
C ASN A 170 -6.06 27.02 20.39
N THR A 171 -7.31 27.31 20.02
CA THR A 171 -7.79 28.24 18.98
C THR A 171 -6.70 29.00 18.20
N GLY A 172 -6.41 28.52 16.99
CA GLY A 172 -5.61 29.23 15.99
C GLY A 172 -4.11 29.02 16.14
N ASN A 173 -3.68 27.88 16.68
CA ASN A 173 -2.26 27.56 16.84
C ASN A 173 -1.62 26.99 15.55
N GLY A 174 -2.43 26.71 14.51
CA GLY A 174 -2.00 26.14 13.24
C GLY A 174 -1.96 24.61 13.22
N LYS A 175 -2.48 23.94 14.26
CA LYS A 175 -2.66 22.48 14.35
C LYS A 175 -4.15 22.18 14.38
N TYR A 176 -4.62 21.38 13.44
CA TYR A 176 -6.03 20.99 13.39
C TYR A 176 -6.34 19.91 14.44
N ASP A 177 -7.54 19.93 15.01
CA ASP A 177 -8.00 18.96 16.02
C ASP A 177 -9.40 18.41 15.73
N GLY A 178 -10.04 18.88 14.65
CA GLY A 178 -11.32 18.36 14.19
C GLY A 178 -11.36 18.23 12.67
N HIS A 179 -12.04 17.19 12.20
CA HIS A 179 -12.31 16.92 10.80
C HIS A 179 -13.74 16.41 10.66
N THR A 180 -14.59 17.17 9.97
CA THR A 180 -16.05 16.94 9.91
C THR A 180 -16.61 17.28 8.51
N GLY A 181 -17.89 17.01 8.29
CA GLY A 181 -18.55 17.26 7.00
C GLY A 181 -18.22 16.16 5.99
N ASN A 182 -17.82 16.55 4.77
CA ASN A 182 -17.41 15.61 3.73
C ASN A 182 -15.96 15.20 3.95
N ILE A 183 -15.74 14.09 4.64
CA ILE A 183 -14.41 13.68 5.12
C ILE A 183 -13.65 12.75 4.16
N ASN A 184 -14.27 12.35 3.05
CA ASN A 184 -13.65 11.48 2.06
C ASN A 184 -12.63 12.27 1.23
N PRO A 185 -11.46 11.70 0.91
CA PRO A 185 -10.51 12.40 0.04
C PRO A 185 -11.04 12.54 -1.40
N GLU A 186 -10.90 13.74 -1.99
CA GLU A 186 -11.17 14.00 -3.41
C GLU A 186 -10.00 13.64 -4.31
N ILE A 187 -8.77 13.80 -3.82
CA ILE A 187 -7.54 13.54 -4.58
C ILE A 187 -6.60 12.64 -3.79
N TYR A 188 -5.61 12.05 -4.47
CA TYR A 188 -4.47 11.42 -3.80
C TYR A 188 -3.24 12.32 -3.84
N VAL A 189 -2.40 12.25 -2.81
CA VAL A 189 -1.13 12.99 -2.74
C VAL A 189 0.02 12.03 -2.49
N GLY A 190 1.09 12.17 -3.27
CA GLY A 190 2.40 11.58 -2.98
C GLY A 190 3.41 12.65 -2.59
N ARG A 191 4.39 12.32 -1.73
CA ARG A 191 5.39 13.27 -1.22
C ARG A 191 6.82 12.79 -1.43
N LEU A 192 7.68 13.68 -1.91
CA LEU A 192 9.12 13.52 -2.04
C LEU A 192 9.84 14.62 -1.26
N MET A 193 10.23 14.31 -0.02
CA MET A 193 10.86 15.24 0.90
C MET A 193 12.12 14.63 1.49
N THR A 194 13.27 15.28 1.33
CA THR A 194 14.59 14.69 1.63
C THR A 194 15.14 15.07 3.02
N THR A 195 14.28 15.58 3.91
CA THR A 195 14.58 16.14 5.23
C THR A 195 15.69 15.40 5.99
N GLY A 196 16.88 16.02 6.08
CA GLY A 196 18.01 15.50 6.86
C GLY A 196 18.58 14.15 6.40
N ILE A 197 18.32 13.72 5.17
CA ILE A 197 18.84 12.45 4.62
C ILE A 197 20.18 12.67 3.89
N GLY A 198 20.26 13.73 3.09
CA GLY A 198 21.41 14.05 2.25
C GLY A 198 21.11 15.28 1.39
N THR A 199 21.90 15.54 0.35
CA THR A 199 21.67 16.67 -0.54
C THR A 199 20.41 16.48 -1.39
N ASP A 200 19.40 17.32 -1.18
CA ASP A 200 18.06 17.23 -1.79
C ASP A 200 18.11 17.00 -3.30
N THR A 201 18.83 17.86 -4.04
CA THR A 201 18.88 17.78 -5.51
C THR A 201 19.56 16.51 -6.00
N VAL A 202 20.51 15.94 -5.26
CA VAL A 202 21.19 14.69 -5.62
C VAL A 202 20.23 13.51 -5.42
N LEU A 203 19.58 13.44 -4.26
CA LEU A 203 18.63 12.36 -3.94
C LEU A 203 17.42 12.38 -4.88
N LEU A 204 16.86 13.56 -5.17
CA LEU A 204 15.72 13.71 -6.06
C LEU A 204 16.08 13.41 -7.53
N LYS A 205 17.26 13.82 -8.01
CA LYS A 205 17.74 13.40 -9.35
C LYS A 205 17.87 11.89 -9.44
N ASN A 206 18.42 11.24 -8.41
CA ASN A 206 18.50 9.79 -8.37
C ASN A 206 17.11 9.15 -8.32
N TYR A 207 16.19 9.71 -7.54
CA TYR A 207 14.80 9.25 -7.48
C TYR A 207 14.14 9.28 -8.86
N PHE A 208 14.22 10.39 -9.61
CA PHE A 208 13.64 10.47 -10.95
C PHE A 208 14.29 9.50 -11.95
N ARG A 209 15.60 9.27 -11.83
CA ARG A 209 16.29 8.22 -12.62
C ARG A 209 15.67 6.86 -12.35
N LYS A 210 15.50 6.48 -11.08
CA LYS A 210 14.91 5.19 -10.69
C LYS A 210 13.45 5.10 -11.12
N ASN A 211 12.66 6.17 -10.90
CA ASN A 211 11.27 6.23 -11.31
C ASN A 211 11.11 5.95 -12.81
N ASN A 212 11.89 6.64 -13.64
CA ASN A 212 11.92 6.39 -15.07
C ASN A 212 12.33 4.95 -15.39
N ALA A 213 13.42 4.47 -14.77
CA ALA A 213 13.92 3.12 -14.99
C ALA A 213 12.89 2.03 -14.65
N TYR A 214 12.06 2.22 -13.61
CA TYR A 214 10.96 1.31 -13.26
C TYR A 214 9.84 1.34 -14.30
N ARG A 215 9.43 2.52 -14.80
CA ARG A 215 8.38 2.64 -15.82
C ARG A 215 8.72 1.97 -17.15
N TYR A 216 10.02 1.78 -17.43
CA TYR A 216 10.53 1.06 -18.61
C TYR A 216 11.07 -0.34 -18.26
N ASP A 217 10.63 -0.93 -17.14
CA ASP A 217 10.95 -2.29 -16.68
C ASP A 217 12.44 -2.59 -16.42
N THR A 218 13.32 -1.58 -16.40
CA THR A 218 14.76 -1.74 -16.13
C THR A 218 15.12 -1.81 -14.64
N LEU A 219 14.15 -1.55 -13.75
CA LEU A 219 14.24 -1.78 -12.29
C LEU A 219 13.20 -2.80 -11.79
N SER A 220 12.62 -3.59 -12.69
CA SER A 220 11.72 -4.66 -12.28
C SER A 220 12.49 -5.71 -11.47
N LEU A 221 11.91 -6.12 -10.35
CA LEU A 221 12.43 -7.16 -9.47
C LEU A 221 11.59 -8.41 -9.62
N GLN A 222 12.03 -9.51 -9.03
CA GLN A 222 11.17 -10.68 -8.91
C GLN A 222 9.86 -10.27 -8.22
N HIS A 223 8.71 -10.69 -8.79
CA HIS A 223 7.38 -10.38 -8.28
C HIS A 223 7.09 -11.19 -6.99
N ARG A 224 7.85 -10.88 -5.95
CA ARG A 224 7.77 -11.47 -4.61
C ARG A 224 7.65 -10.36 -3.59
N ALA A 225 6.89 -10.63 -2.53
CA ALA A 225 6.81 -9.74 -1.38
C ALA A 225 7.42 -10.37 -0.13
N LEU A 226 8.22 -9.62 0.61
CA LEU A 226 8.60 -9.95 1.98
C LEU A 226 7.50 -9.48 2.93
N VAL A 227 6.96 -10.40 3.74
CA VAL A 227 6.00 -10.10 4.83
C VAL A 227 6.70 -10.42 6.14
N PHE A 228 7.11 -9.39 6.86
CA PHE A 228 7.90 -9.51 8.09
C PHE A 228 7.12 -8.91 9.26
N CYS A 229 6.56 -9.77 10.11
CA CYS A 229 5.59 -9.38 11.14
C CYS A 229 6.10 -9.76 12.54
N ASP A 230 6.44 -8.76 13.34
CA ASP A 230 6.99 -8.94 14.69
C ASP A 230 5.93 -9.35 15.72
N ASP A 231 6.36 -10.15 16.70
CA ASP A 231 5.71 -10.57 17.96
C ASP A 231 4.24 -10.23 18.16
N ASP A 232 3.95 -8.96 18.39
CA ASP A 232 2.64 -8.49 18.85
C ASP A 232 1.52 -8.86 17.84
N TRP A 233 1.85 -8.94 16.55
CA TRP A 233 0.85 -9.17 15.50
C TRP A 233 0.86 -10.57 14.88
N ILE A 234 1.59 -11.52 15.47
CA ILE A 234 1.62 -12.92 15.03
C ILE A 234 0.21 -13.50 14.79
N PRO A 235 -0.81 -13.26 15.64
CA PRO A 235 -2.16 -13.78 15.40
C PRO A 235 -2.80 -13.30 14.08
N TRP A 236 -2.42 -12.12 13.59
CA TRP A 236 -2.94 -11.54 12.33
C TRP A 236 -2.02 -11.76 11.13
N ALA A 237 -0.76 -12.14 11.36
CA ALA A 237 0.25 -12.30 10.32
C ALA A 237 -0.21 -13.19 9.13
N PRO A 238 -0.89 -14.33 9.33
CA PRO A 238 -1.41 -15.12 8.20
C PRO A 238 -2.45 -14.38 7.35
N GLN A 239 -3.33 -13.60 7.98
CA GLN A 239 -4.35 -12.83 7.26
C GLN A 239 -3.73 -11.65 6.51
N TRP A 240 -2.81 -10.92 7.15
CA TRP A 240 -2.14 -9.81 6.49
C TRP A 240 -1.23 -10.26 5.34
N ALA A 241 -0.58 -11.42 5.49
CA ALA A 241 0.14 -12.05 4.39
C ALA A 241 -0.80 -12.43 3.23
N ASN A 242 -2.02 -12.90 3.52
CA ASN A 242 -3.03 -13.16 2.51
C ASN A 242 -3.45 -11.87 1.78
N ASP A 243 -3.64 -10.76 2.50
CA ASP A 243 -3.96 -9.47 1.89
C ASP A 243 -2.84 -8.96 0.98
N VAL A 244 -1.58 -9.06 1.41
CA VAL A 244 -0.41 -8.77 0.55
C VAL A 244 -0.40 -9.69 -0.69
N SER A 245 -0.77 -10.96 -0.52
CA SER A 245 -0.80 -11.95 -1.61
C SER A 245 -1.83 -11.66 -2.70
N VAL A 246 -2.80 -10.77 -2.42
CA VAL A 246 -3.74 -10.27 -3.43
C VAL A 246 -2.99 -9.54 -4.54
N LEU A 247 -1.92 -8.84 -4.21
CA LEU A 247 -1.03 -8.21 -5.18
C LEU A 247 0.13 -9.14 -5.58
N TYR A 248 0.84 -9.75 -4.61
CA TYR A 248 2.03 -10.57 -4.86
C TYR A 248 1.80 -12.04 -4.45
N PRO A 249 1.45 -12.95 -5.37
CA PRO A 249 1.15 -14.34 -5.02
C PRO A 249 2.31 -15.11 -4.39
N ASP A 250 3.56 -14.74 -4.69
CA ASP A 250 4.76 -15.28 -4.04
C ASP A 250 5.12 -14.39 -2.83
N THR A 251 4.88 -14.88 -1.61
CA THR A 251 5.21 -14.17 -0.37
C THR A 251 6.27 -14.92 0.45
N MET A 252 7.26 -14.17 0.94
CA MET A 252 8.28 -14.64 1.87
C MET A 252 7.88 -14.21 3.28
N ASN A 253 7.41 -15.15 4.09
CA ASN A 253 6.69 -14.86 5.33
C ASN A 253 7.54 -15.15 6.58
N TYR A 254 7.63 -14.17 7.49
CA TYR A 254 8.35 -14.25 8.76
C TYR A 254 7.51 -13.67 9.91
N TRP A 255 7.14 -14.50 10.88
CA TRP A 255 6.37 -14.10 12.06
C TRP A 255 6.60 -14.99 13.29
N HIS A 256 7.73 -15.67 13.37
CA HIS A 256 8.03 -16.43 14.58
C HIS A 256 8.80 -15.55 15.56
N ALA A 257 8.26 -15.37 16.77
CA ALA A 257 8.72 -14.38 17.74
C ALA A 257 10.23 -14.40 18.02
N GLU A 258 10.83 -15.59 18.09
CA GLU A 258 12.28 -15.70 18.35
C GLU A 258 13.17 -15.47 17.12
N THR A 259 12.58 -15.30 15.94
CA THR A 259 13.32 -15.19 14.66
C THR A 259 13.02 -13.92 13.88
N THR A 260 11.92 -13.23 14.18
CA THR A 260 11.68 -11.87 13.70
C THR A 260 12.61 -10.93 14.44
N ARG A 261 13.85 -10.81 13.94
CA ARG A 261 14.93 -10.04 14.56
C ARG A 261 15.58 -9.12 13.54
N ALA A 262 16.21 -8.04 13.98
CA ALA A 262 16.90 -7.12 13.07
C ALA A 262 17.99 -7.83 12.24
N SER A 263 18.73 -8.77 12.82
CA SER A 263 19.70 -9.62 12.09
C SER A 263 19.08 -10.42 10.93
N ILE A 264 17.88 -10.98 11.12
CA ILE A 264 17.17 -11.71 10.07
C ILE A 264 16.56 -10.73 9.07
N TYR A 265 15.90 -9.67 9.54
CA TYR A 265 15.35 -8.63 8.67
C TYR A 265 16.40 -8.06 7.72
N ARG A 266 17.57 -7.67 8.25
CA ARG A 266 18.74 -7.21 7.47
C ARG A 266 19.14 -8.20 6.38
N THR A 267 19.18 -9.49 6.70
CA THR A 267 19.53 -10.55 5.75
C THR A 267 18.46 -10.74 4.68
N LYS A 268 17.18 -10.66 5.03
CA LYS A 268 16.06 -10.81 4.10
C LYS A 268 15.86 -9.58 3.23
N LEU A 269 16.18 -8.40 3.74
CA LEU A 269 16.11 -7.18 2.97
C LEU A 269 17.23 -7.08 1.91
N ASN A 270 18.25 -7.97 1.96
CA ASN A 270 19.25 -8.13 0.90
C ASN A 270 18.80 -9.03 -0.25
N THR A 271 17.64 -9.72 -0.14
CA THR A 271 17.09 -10.48 -1.26
C THR A 271 16.21 -9.59 -2.13
N PRO A 272 16.17 -9.81 -3.46
CA PRO A 272 15.29 -9.04 -4.34
C PRO A 272 13.81 -9.21 -3.99
N GLU A 273 13.16 -8.14 -3.53
CA GLU A 273 11.74 -8.13 -3.17
C GLU A 273 11.04 -6.98 -3.90
N ALA A 274 10.08 -7.26 -4.78
CA ALA A 274 9.31 -6.18 -5.40
C ALA A 274 8.51 -5.37 -4.37
N TRP A 275 8.18 -5.98 -3.22
CA TRP A 275 7.45 -5.34 -2.13
C TRP A 275 7.91 -5.82 -0.76
N VAL A 276 7.92 -4.92 0.22
CA VAL A 276 8.21 -5.26 1.62
C VAL A 276 7.06 -4.75 2.49
N ALA A 277 6.35 -5.66 3.16
CA ALA A 277 5.39 -5.36 4.21
C ALA A 277 6.02 -5.66 5.56
N LEU A 278 6.33 -4.60 6.31
CA LEU A 278 6.96 -4.69 7.64
C LEU A 278 5.95 -4.28 8.71
N PHE A 279 5.80 -5.11 9.74
CA PHE A 279 4.95 -4.87 10.90
C PHE A 279 5.83 -4.92 12.14
N ALA A 280 6.20 -3.75 12.66
CA ALA A 280 7.15 -3.61 13.77
C ALA A 280 6.95 -2.29 14.51
N HIS A 281 7.18 -2.30 15.83
CA HIS A 281 7.30 -1.06 16.58
C HIS A 281 8.48 -0.24 16.06
N SER A 282 8.31 1.07 15.95
CA SER A 282 9.23 1.92 15.20
C SER A 282 9.25 3.36 15.68
N TRP A 283 10.19 4.12 15.14
CA TRP A 283 10.28 5.58 15.22
C TRP A 283 10.98 6.08 13.93
N PRO A 284 11.13 7.40 13.69
CA PRO A 284 11.78 7.89 12.47
C PRO A 284 13.20 7.34 12.24
N GLY A 285 13.91 6.94 13.29
CA GLY A 285 15.28 6.45 13.23
C GLY A 285 15.44 4.92 13.15
N GLY A 286 14.37 4.12 13.13
CA GLY A 286 14.50 2.67 13.01
C GLY A 286 13.27 1.85 13.40
N HIS A 287 13.47 0.53 13.36
CA HIS A 287 12.53 -0.51 13.78
C HIS A 287 13.12 -1.28 14.97
N GLN A 288 12.26 -1.68 15.89
CA GLN A 288 12.63 -2.52 17.02
C GLN A 288 11.88 -3.84 16.92
N PHE A 289 12.62 -4.93 17.11
CA PHE A 289 12.12 -6.30 17.06
C PHE A 289 12.31 -6.97 18.41
N ARG A 290 11.26 -7.60 18.92
CA ARG A 290 11.33 -8.35 20.18
C ARG A 290 11.94 -9.74 19.98
N TYR A 291 12.54 -10.26 21.04
CA TYR A 291 12.97 -11.67 21.13
C TYR A 291 13.13 -12.08 22.60
N ASN A 292 13.53 -13.33 22.84
CA ASN A 292 13.75 -13.88 24.18
C ASN A 292 12.48 -13.81 25.05
N ASN A 293 11.37 -14.31 24.50
CA ASN A 293 10.03 -14.23 25.08
C ASN A 293 9.62 -12.79 25.45
N GLY A 294 9.94 -11.83 24.58
CA GLY A 294 9.63 -10.41 24.76
C GLY A 294 10.49 -9.65 25.78
N ASN A 295 11.53 -10.28 26.35
CA ASN A 295 12.41 -9.66 27.35
C ASN A 295 13.62 -8.94 26.75
N SER A 296 13.80 -9.00 25.43
CA SER A 296 14.94 -8.39 24.76
C SER A 296 14.53 -7.81 23.42
N TRP A 297 15.37 -6.90 22.91
CA TRP A 297 15.07 -6.13 21.71
C TRP A 297 16.31 -6.01 20.83
N ASP A 298 16.13 -6.11 19.52
CA ASP A 298 17.15 -5.84 18.52
C ASP A 298 16.66 -4.74 17.57
N THR A 299 17.56 -3.97 16.99
CA THR A 299 17.23 -2.75 16.25
C THR A 299 17.77 -2.79 14.83
N TYR A 300 16.91 -2.43 13.88
CA TYR A 300 17.31 -2.07 12.52
C TYR A 300 17.19 -0.56 12.36
N TYR A 301 18.31 0.14 12.27
CA TYR A 301 18.33 1.59 12.19
C TYR A 301 18.01 2.09 10.78
N SER A 302 17.39 3.26 10.69
CA SER A 302 16.95 3.81 9.42
C SER A 302 18.10 4.08 8.44
N TYR A 303 19.29 4.47 8.94
CA TYR A 303 20.49 4.66 8.11
C TYR A 303 20.95 3.37 7.42
N GLU A 304 20.53 2.20 7.92
CA GLU A 304 20.88 0.93 7.32
C GLU A 304 20.20 0.73 5.97
N TYR A 305 18.99 1.29 5.74
CA TYR A 305 18.41 1.30 4.40
C TYR A 305 19.35 1.94 3.38
N THR A 306 19.91 3.12 3.71
CA THR A 306 20.83 3.84 2.82
C THR A 306 22.19 3.16 2.67
N ASN A 307 22.69 2.49 3.70
CA ASN A 307 23.99 1.81 3.65
C ASN A 307 23.91 0.46 2.95
N GLN A 308 22.81 -0.27 3.15
CA GLN A 308 22.60 -1.60 2.60
C GLN A 308 22.14 -1.54 1.13
N ASP A 309 21.47 -0.46 0.73
CA ASP A 309 20.84 -0.31 -0.58
C ASP A 309 19.97 -1.52 -0.97
N PRO A 310 18.94 -1.88 -0.15
CA PRO A 310 18.08 -3.02 -0.42
C PRO A 310 17.53 -3.09 -1.84
N PRO A 311 17.58 -4.27 -2.48
CA PRO A 311 16.87 -4.50 -3.73
C PRO A 311 15.37 -4.66 -3.49
N ALA A 312 14.71 -3.56 -3.10
CA ALA A 312 13.26 -3.49 -2.97
C ALA A 312 12.65 -2.21 -3.54
N ASN A 313 11.55 -2.35 -4.27
CA ASN A 313 10.92 -1.23 -4.98
C ASN A 313 9.90 -0.49 -4.12
N PHE A 314 9.08 -1.22 -3.37
CA PHE A 314 7.96 -0.64 -2.64
C PHE A 314 7.84 -1.19 -1.22
N TYR A 315 7.23 -0.37 -0.35
CA TYR A 315 7.10 -0.69 1.06
C TYR A 315 5.70 -0.38 1.59
N ASN A 316 5.20 -1.25 2.47
CA ASN A 316 4.17 -0.92 3.43
C ASN A 316 4.78 -1.00 4.83
N HIS A 317 4.94 0.16 5.46
CA HIS A 317 5.50 0.27 6.78
C HIS A 317 4.36 0.36 7.81
N PHE A 318 3.93 -0.78 8.32
CA PHE A 318 3.14 -0.88 9.55
C PHE A 318 4.05 -0.59 10.75
N ALA A 319 4.46 0.67 10.86
CA ALA A 319 5.57 1.13 11.66
C ALA A 319 5.33 2.56 12.16
N CYS A 320 5.22 2.71 13.49
CA CYS A 320 5.06 3.99 14.17
C CYS A 320 6.03 5.07 13.67
N SER A 321 5.50 6.22 13.27
CA SER A 321 6.26 7.45 12.96
C SER A 321 7.40 7.28 11.94
N PHE A 322 7.52 6.13 11.28
CA PHE A 322 8.64 5.83 10.41
C PHE A 322 8.63 6.70 9.14
N ALA A 323 7.43 7.13 8.72
CA ALA A 323 7.21 8.02 7.59
C ALA A 323 7.11 9.51 7.99
N ARG A 324 7.48 9.87 9.22
CA ARG A 324 7.43 11.25 9.72
C ARG A 324 8.46 12.15 9.03
N TYR A 325 8.09 12.66 7.86
CA TYR A 325 8.96 13.42 6.95
C TYR A 325 9.44 14.77 7.49
N THR A 326 8.96 15.20 8.66
CA THR A 326 9.44 16.40 9.37
C THR A 326 10.61 16.12 10.32
N ASP A 327 10.94 14.84 10.57
CA ASP A 327 12.10 14.42 11.34
C ASP A 327 13.32 14.20 10.44
N ASN A 328 14.48 14.67 10.91
CA ASN A 328 15.73 14.56 10.15
C ASN A 328 16.13 13.10 9.97
N GLY A 329 16.35 12.70 8.71
CA GLY A 329 16.81 11.36 8.39
C GLY A 329 15.75 10.28 8.59
N TYR A 330 14.46 10.64 8.54
CA TYR A 330 13.34 9.73 8.73
C TYR A 330 13.41 8.50 7.82
N GLY A 331 13.03 7.36 8.35
CA GLY A 331 13.31 6.08 7.73
C GLY A 331 12.51 5.77 6.47
N GLY A 332 11.26 6.22 6.37
CA GLY A 332 10.46 6.09 5.16
C GLY A 332 11.14 6.76 3.96
N GLY A 333 11.74 7.94 4.18
CA GLY A 333 12.53 8.63 3.16
C GLY A 333 13.81 7.88 2.83
N ARG A 334 14.53 7.37 3.84
CA ARG A 334 15.73 6.55 3.62
C ARG A 334 15.44 5.29 2.80
N ALA A 335 14.27 4.67 2.96
CA ALA A 335 13.88 3.51 2.17
C ALA A 335 13.64 3.85 0.68
N ILE A 336 13.08 5.02 0.35
CA ILE A 336 12.76 5.39 -1.04
C ILE A 336 13.87 6.18 -1.75
N PHE A 337 14.79 6.81 -1.01
CA PHE A 337 15.91 7.59 -1.58
C PHE A 337 17.21 6.77 -1.70
N ASN A 338 17.12 5.45 -1.59
CA ASN A 338 18.22 4.51 -1.83
C ASN A 338 18.88 4.68 -3.21
N GLN A 339 20.10 4.17 -3.35
CA GLN A 339 20.92 4.39 -4.54
C GLN A 339 20.37 3.63 -5.75
N SER A 340 20.07 2.35 -5.60
CA SER A 340 19.71 1.46 -6.71
C SER A 340 18.20 1.24 -6.83
N TYR A 341 17.50 1.05 -5.71
CA TYR A 341 16.06 0.74 -5.66
C TYR A 341 15.32 1.67 -4.69
N GLY A 342 14.08 1.34 -4.33
CA GLY A 342 13.19 2.17 -3.51
C GLY A 342 12.51 3.26 -4.35
N LEU A 343 11.18 3.21 -4.40
CA LEU A 343 10.37 4.07 -5.24
C LEU A 343 9.13 4.59 -4.52
N GLY A 344 8.49 3.79 -3.67
CA GLY A 344 7.30 4.23 -2.96
C GLY A 344 7.11 3.53 -1.63
N ALA A 345 6.51 4.22 -0.68
CA ALA A 345 6.16 3.66 0.61
C ALA A 345 4.87 4.26 1.13
N VAL A 346 4.00 3.44 1.72
CA VAL A 346 2.95 3.92 2.64
C VAL A 346 3.42 3.70 4.08
N GLY A 347 3.13 4.65 4.97
CA GLY A 347 3.47 4.55 6.38
C GLY A 347 2.91 5.71 7.18
N SER A 348 3.15 5.71 8.49
CA SER A 348 2.58 6.70 9.41
C SER A 348 3.61 7.73 9.88
N THR A 349 3.16 8.98 10.02
CA THR A 349 3.88 10.10 10.64
C THR A 349 3.72 10.14 12.16
N LYS A 350 2.89 9.26 12.75
CA LYS A 350 2.65 9.17 14.20
C LYS A 350 2.54 7.73 14.67
N THR A 351 2.15 7.53 15.93
CA THR A 351 1.68 6.23 16.42
C THR A 351 0.45 5.76 15.64
N GLY A 352 0.39 4.49 15.26
CA GLY A 352 -0.62 3.95 14.36
C GLY A 352 -0.07 3.71 12.95
N SER A 353 -0.86 3.06 12.10
CA SER A 353 -0.56 2.80 10.68
C SER A 353 -1.80 2.27 9.94
N MET A 354 -1.60 1.72 8.74
CA MET A 354 -2.63 1.12 7.91
C MET A 354 -3.19 -0.15 8.56
N LEU A 355 -4.51 -0.24 8.71
CA LEU A 355 -5.22 -1.51 8.90
C LEU A 355 -6.08 -1.76 7.66
N GLU A 356 -6.91 -2.80 7.65
CA GLU A 356 -7.81 -3.07 6.51
C GLU A 356 -7.03 -3.19 5.17
N PHE A 357 -5.89 -3.89 5.21
CA PHE A 357 -4.90 -3.97 4.12
C PHE A 357 -5.48 -4.41 2.78
N TYR A 358 -6.51 -5.26 2.80
CA TYR A 358 -7.20 -5.71 1.59
C TYR A 358 -7.67 -4.53 0.73
N TYR A 359 -8.19 -3.46 1.34
CA TYR A 359 -8.70 -2.30 0.62
C TYR A 359 -7.62 -1.44 -0.02
N PHE A 360 -6.35 -1.66 0.34
CA PHE A 360 -5.19 -1.08 -0.33
C PHE A 360 -4.62 -2.03 -1.40
N TYR A 361 -4.37 -3.31 -1.05
CA TYR A 361 -3.75 -4.26 -1.97
C TYR A 361 -4.67 -4.72 -3.10
N TYR A 362 -5.98 -4.79 -2.88
CA TYR A 362 -6.93 -5.17 -3.92
C TYR A 362 -6.96 -4.17 -5.09
N PRO A 363 -7.13 -2.85 -4.88
CA PRO A 363 -6.93 -1.84 -5.94
C PRO A 363 -5.63 -2.00 -6.72
N LEU A 364 -4.50 -2.20 -6.03
CA LEU A 364 -3.19 -2.38 -6.68
C LEU A 364 -3.19 -3.63 -7.58
N SER A 365 -3.80 -4.73 -7.13
CA SER A 365 -3.95 -5.94 -7.95
C SER A 365 -4.78 -5.74 -9.22
N GLN A 366 -5.63 -4.70 -9.23
CA GLN A 366 -6.43 -4.27 -10.38
C GLN A 366 -5.72 -3.21 -11.23
N HIS A 367 -4.39 -3.08 -11.11
CA HIS A 367 -3.55 -2.13 -11.85
C HIS A 367 -3.83 -0.65 -11.55
N LYS A 368 -4.47 -0.35 -10.41
CA LYS A 368 -4.52 1.03 -9.89
C LYS A 368 -3.12 1.47 -9.45
N THR A 369 -2.89 2.78 -9.51
CA THR A 369 -1.64 3.38 -9.03
C THR A 369 -1.57 3.36 -7.49
N LEU A 370 -0.39 3.58 -6.93
CA LEU A 370 -0.21 3.74 -5.48
C LEU A 370 -1.16 4.80 -4.90
N GLY A 371 -1.27 5.95 -5.54
CA GLY A 371 -2.15 7.04 -5.12
C GLY A 371 -3.63 6.67 -5.19
N GLN A 372 -4.07 6.04 -6.28
CA GLN A 372 -5.45 5.59 -6.42
C GLN A 372 -5.81 4.55 -5.34
N ALA A 373 -4.93 3.58 -5.08
CA ALA A 373 -5.13 2.59 -4.02
C ALA A 373 -5.13 3.22 -2.62
N PHE A 374 -4.26 4.21 -2.38
CA PHE A 374 -4.19 4.91 -1.10
C PHE A 374 -5.46 5.75 -0.84
N LYS A 375 -5.98 6.44 -1.86
CA LYS A 375 -7.25 7.15 -1.79
C LYS A 375 -8.44 6.20 -1.59
N ASP A 376 -8.48 5.08 -2.34
CA ASP A 376 -9.52 4.06 -2.18
C ASP A 376 -9.55 3.52 -0.74
N TRP A 377 -8.37 3.23 -0.18
CA TRP A 377 -8.23 2.78 1.21
C TRP A 377 -8.73 3.83 2.19
N PHE A 378 -8.31 5.10 2.07
CA PHE A 378 -8.80 6.15 2.96
C PHE A 378 -10.32 6.35 2.81
N THR A 379 -10.86 6.28 1.59
CA THR A 379 -12.30 6.37 1.34
C THR A 379 -13.07 5.25 2.02
N HIS A 380 -12.47 4.05 2.13
CA HIS A 380 -13.04 2.97 2.93
C HIS A 380 -12.99 3.29 4.42
N ILE A 381 -11.86 3.79 4.93
CA ILE A 381 -11.73 4.18 6.35
C ILE A 381 -12.74 5.27 6.73
N THR A 382 -13.04 6.21 5.83
CA THR A 382 -13.92 7.35 6.11
C THR A 382 -15.38 7.13 5.67
N SER A 383 -15.74 5.94 5.17
CA SER A 383 -17.05 5.73 4.51
C SER A 383 -18.25 5.91 5.42
N ASP A 384 -18.10 5.61 6.71
CA ASP A 384 -19.18 5.63 7.71
C ASP A 384 -18.94 6.68 8.81
N GLY A 385 -18.11 7.67 8.53
CA GLY A 385 -17.55 8.58 9.54
C GLY A 385 -16.09 8.26 9.85
N VAL A 386 -15.53 8.94 10.85
CA VAL A 386 -14.25 8.55 11.46
C VAL A 386 -14.49 8.40 12.96
N THR A 387 -14.37 7.18 13.46
CA THR A 387 -14.35 6.90 14.89
C THR A 387 -13.06 7.41 15.53
N PHE A 388 -13.06 7.55 16.86
CA PHE A 388 -11.85 7.98 17.56
C PHE A 388 -10.66 7.02 17.34
N ASP A 389 -10.93 5.71 17.26
CA ASP A 389 -9.88 4.72 17.00
C ASP A 389 -9.32 4.82 15.57
N GLU A 390 -10.18 5.05 14.55
CA GLU A 390 -9.74 5.28 13.17
C GLU A 390 -8.90 6.55 13.05
N LEU A 391 -9.32 7.61 13.74
CA LEU A 391 -8.55 8.85 13.83
C LEU A 391 -7.17 8.55 14.43
N CYS A 392 -7.12 7.82 15.54
CA CYS A 392 -5.87 7.46 16.19
C CYS A 392 -4.98 6.57 15.30
N TRP A 393 -5.54 5.59 14.59
CA TRP A 393 -4.76 4.69 13.75
C TRP A 393 -4.28 5.31 12.43
N HIS A 394 -5.11 6.13 11.78
CA HIS A 394 -4.98 6.36 10.34
C HIS A 394 -4.63 7.79 9.94
N TYR A 395 -4.88 8.80 10.77
CA TYR A 395 -4.65 10.20 10.37
C TYR A 395 -3.18 10.57 10.15
N GLY A 396 -2.25 9.74 10.63
CA GLY A 396 -0.83 9.86 10.32
C GLY A 396 -0.41 9.29 8.97
N MET A 397 -1.29 8.61 8.24
CA MET A 397 -0.87 7.90 7.03
C MET A 397 -0.48 8.85 5.90
N THR A 398 0.65 8.56 5.26
CA THR A 398 1.18 9.29 4.11
C THR A 398 1.67 8.30 3.04
N LEU A 399 1.64 8.75 1.78
CA LEU A 399 2.26 8.09 0.64
C LEU A 399 3.53 8.85 0.27
N LEU A 400 4.67 8.19 0.45
CA LEU A 400 5.97 8.68 0.03
C LEU A 400 6.26 8.16 -1.38
N GLY A 401 6.68 9.03 -2.28
CA GLY A 401 6.99 8.69 -3.67
C GLY A 401 5.98 9.22 -4.69
N ASP A 402 6.23 8.87 -5.95
CA ASP A 402 5.37 9.12 -7.08
C ASP A 402 4.06 8.30 -6.97
N PRO A 403 2.90 8.96 -6.82
CA PRO A 403 1.63 8.30 -6.61
C PRO A 403 1.08 7.61 -7.86
N TRP A 404 1.69 7.82 -9.04
CA TRP A 404 1.26 7.25 -10.30
C TRP A 404 1.97 5.94 -10.65
N LEU A 405 2.94 5.51 -9.84
CA LEU A 405 3.58 4.21 -10.02
C LEU A 405 2.58 3.07 -9.78
N LYS A 406 2.71 2.02 -10.58
CA LYS A 406 1.91 0.80 -10.50
C LYS A 406 2.80 -0.37 -10.08
N PRO A 407 2.68 -0.85 -8.83
CA PRO A 407 3.30 -2.10 -8.40
C PRO A 407 2.80 -3.27 -9.26
N THR A 408 3.71 -4.08 -9.79
CA THR A 408 3.38 -5.19 -10.70
C THR A 408 3.56 -6.52 -9.98
N GLY A 409 2.58 -6.92 -9.16
CA GLY A 409 2.69 -8.18 -8.41
C GLY A 409 2.21 -9.43 -9.16
N HIS A 410 1.30 -9.27 -10.12
CA HIS A 410 0.94 -10.32 -11.08
C HIS A 410 1.86 -10.16 -12.30
N GLY A 411 2.54 -11.23 -12.71
CA GLY A 411 3.49 -11.24 -13.84
C GLY A 411 3.03 -10.39 -15.03
N LEU A 412 3.84 -9.42 -15.47
CA LEU A 412 3.68 -8.75 -16.77
C LEU A 412 3.98 -9.69 -17.96
N ALA A 413 4.18 -10.99 -17.70
CA ALA A 413 4.20 -12.05 -18.71
C ALA A 413 2.79 -12.58 -19.06
N VAL A 414 1.77 -11.73 -18.97
CA VAL A 414 0.50 -11.95 -19.69
C VAL A 414 0.31 -10.76 -20.61
N ALA A 415 0.93 -10.85 -21.79
CA ALA A 415 0.48 -10.10 -22.94
C ALA A 415 -1.06 -10.14 -22.98
N GLU A 416 -1.68 -8.95 -22.96
CA GLU A 416 -3.11 -8.71 -23.17
C GLU A 416 -4.02 -9.94 -23.04
N TYR A 417 -4.25 -10.42 -21.81
CA TYR A 417 -5.43 -11.27 -21.63
C TYR A 417 -6.63 -10.34 -21.62
N LYS A 418 -7.31 -10.28 -22.75
CA LYS A 418 -8.70 -9.82 -22.82
C LYS A 418 -9.43 -10.39 -21.60
N LYS A 419 -9.84 -9.47 -20.73
CA LYS A 419 -10.78 -9.68 -19.63
C LYS A 419 -11.99 -10.41 -20.19
N THR A 420 -11.96 -11.73 -20.15
CA THR A 420 -13.14 -12.52 -20.45
C THR A 420 -13.96 -12.39 -19.18
N ILE A 421 -14.97 -11.53 -19.27
CA ILE A 421 -15.99 -11.27 -18.26
C ILE A 421 -16.33 -12.58 -17.53
N ALA A 422 -16.49 -12.51 -16.21
CA ALA A 422 -16.66 -13.61 -15.26
C ALA A 422 -17.85 -14.58 -15.50
N GLY A 423 -18.41 -14.63 -16.72
CA GLY A 423 -19.38 -15.64 -17.15
C GLY A 423 -18.77 -16.95 -17.66
N ASN A 424 -17.53 -16.97 -18.15
CA ASN A 424 -17.00 -18.10 -18.96
C ASN A 424 -15.66 -18.71 -18.49
N SER A 425 -15.33 -18.69 -17.18
CA SER A 425 -14.25 -19.55 -16.70
C SER A 425 -14.62 -21.02 -16.91
N PRO A 426 -13.78 -21.85 -17.57
CA PRO A 426 -14.04 -23.27 -17.72
C PRO A 426 -13.93 -24.01 -16.38
N ILE A 427 -13.34 -23.40 -15.35
CA ILE A 427 -13.29 -23.96 -14.00
C ILE A 427 -14.23 -23.22 -13.05
N LYS A 428 -15.07 -23.95 -12.32
CA LYS A 428 -15.92 -23.45 -11.23
C LYS A 428 -15.82 -24.35 -10.00
N ILE A 429 -15.82 -23.77 -8.81
CA ILE A 429 -15.77 -24.50 -7.54
C ILE A 429 -17.15 -24.45 -6.90
N ILE A 430 -17.74 -25.62 -6.63
CA ILE A 430 -19.01 -25.74 -5.89
C ILE A 430 -18.72 -26.19 -4.46
N GLY A 431 -19.23 -25.45 -3.48
CA GLY A 431 -18.96 -25.69 -2.07
C GLY A 431 -17.60 -25.14 -1.64
N ASN A 432 -17.24 -23.94 -2.10
CA ASN A 432 -16.03 -23.26 -1.66
C ASN A 432 -16.23 -22.75 -0.22
N LEU A 433 -15.79 -23.58 0.74
CA LEU A 433 -15.90 -23.56 2.20
C LEU A 433 -16.40 -24.96 2.61
N SER A 434 -15.51 -25.95 2.59
CA SER A 434 -15.87 -27.34 2.87
C SER A 434 -14.89 -28.03 3.82
N ARG A 435 -15.45 -28.86 4.69
CA ARG A 435 -14.75 -29.68 5.68
C ARG A 435 -14.42 -31.10 5.19
N ALA A 436 -15.04 -31.55 4.10
CA ALA A 436 -14.97 -32.96 3.71
C ALA A 436 -14.64 -33.17 2.23
N GLN A 437 -15.30 -32.44 1.33
CA GLN A 437 -15.05 -32.55 -0.10
C GLN A 437 -15.43 -31.29 -0.86
N VAL A 438 -14.82 -31.10 -2.02
CA VAL A 438 -15.22 -30.06 -2.98
C VAL A 438 -15.52 -30.67 -4.34
N ILE A 439 -16.48 -30.07 -5.04
CA ILE A 439 -16.78 -30.40 -6.43
C ILE A 439 -16.15 -29.31 -7.32
N ILE A 440 -15.21 -29.72 -8.15
CA ILE A 440 -14.58 -28.90 -9.17
C ILE A 440 -15.30 -29.18 -10.49
N LYS A 441 -16.01 -28.19 -11.02
CA LYS A 441 -16.62 -28.25 -12.34
C LYS A 441 -15.63 -27.80 -13.40
N LEU A 442 -15.44 -28.63 -14.42
CA LEU A 442 -14.66 -28.31 -15.61
C LEU A 442 -15.55 -28.38 -16.85
N LYS A 443 -15.72 -27.24 -17.52
CA LYS A 443 -16.39 -27.13 -18.80
C LYS A 443 -15.36 -27.21 -19.94
N ILE A 444 -15.42 -28.28 -20.75
CA ILE A 444 -14.50 -28.52 -21.86
C ILE A 444 -15.21 -28.28 -23.19
N GLU A 445 -14.84 -27.23 -23.90
CA GLU A 445 -15.34 -26.89 -25.24
C GLU A 445 -14.21 -26.25 -26.07
N PRO A 446 -13.69 -26.85 -27.16
CA PRO A 446 -13.88 -28.21 -27.68
C PRO A 446 -12.98 -29.25 -26.97
N SER A 447 -12.99 -30.50 -27.44
CA SER A 447 -12.13 -31.58 -26.89
C SER A 447 -10.66 -31.18 -26.84
N SER A 448 -10.07 -31.25 -25.64
CA SER A 448 -8.78 -30.61 -25.33
C SER A 448 -7.95 -31.47 -24.39
N SER A 449 -6.62 -31.32 -24.45
CA SER A 449 -5.72 -31.88 -23.44
C SER A 449 -5.89 -31.12 -22.12
N ILE A 450 -6.14 -31.86 -21.04
CA ILE A 450 -6.42 -31.32 -19.70
C ILE A 450 -5.37 -31.81 -18.70
N ARG A 451 -4.87 -30.88 -17.89
CA ARG A 451 -4.18 -31.17 -16.63
C ARG A 451 -4.90 -30.46 -15.50
N LEU A 452 -5.10 -31.13 -14.37
CA LEU A 452 -5.68 -30.53 -13.17
C LEU A 452 -4.79 -30.89 -11.98
N ASP A 453 -4.17 -29.87 -11.41
CA ASP A 453 -3.27 -29.98 -10.26
C ASP A 453 -3.78 -29.10 -9.11
N ILE A 454 -3.54 -29.52 -7.87
CA ILE A 454 -3.77 -28.73 -6.67
C ILE A 454 -2.44 -28.37 -6.03
N TYR A 455 -2.33 -27.12 -5.58
CA TYR A 455 -1.19 -26.58 -4.88
C TYR A 455 -1.61 -26.05 -3.50
N ASP A 456 -0.74 -26.18 -2.50
CA ASP A 456 -0.93 -25.51 -1.21
C ASP A 456 -0.65 -23.99 -1.31
N CYS A 457 -0.80 -23.28 -0.19
CA CYS A 457 -0.53 -21.84 -0.10
C CYS A 457 0.94 -21.47 -0.29
N LEU A 458 1.87 -22.44 -0.24
CA LEU A 458 3.29 -22.26 -0.51
C LEU A 458 3.64 -22.56 -1.99
N GLY A 459 2.63 -22.83 -2.83
CA GLY A 459 2.84 -23.16 -4.24
C GLY A 459 3.40 -24.56 -4.47
N LYS A 460 3.46 -25.41 -3.44
CA LYS A 460 3.87 -26.81 -3.59
C LYS A 460 2.69 -27.62 -4.10
N LYS A 461 2.92 -28.42 -5.13
CA LYS A 461 1.92 -29.36 -5.64
C LYS A 461 1.61 -30.41 -4.57
N VAL A 462 0.33 -30.51 -4.19
CA VAL A 462 -0.15 -31.45 -3.17
C VAL A 462 -0.99 -32.58 -3.77
N LYS A 463 -1.71 -32.33 -4.87
CA LYS A 463 -2.55 -33.33 -5.51
C LYS A 463 -2.51 -33.18 -7.02
N LYS A 464 -2.52 -34.31 -7.73
CA LYS A 464 -2.80 -34.38 -9.16
C LYS A 464 -4.17 -35.04 -9.36
N LEU A 465 -5.11 -34.31 -9.95
CA LEU A 465 -6.47 -34.78 -10.20
C LEU A 465 -6.65 -35.30 -11.64
N ILE A 466 -6.01 -34.65 -12.63
CA ILE A 466 -5.99 -35.10 -14.02
C ILE A 466 -4.56 -34.91 -14.57
N ASP A 467 -4.01 -35.93 -15.22
CA ASP A 467 -2.69 -35.85 -15.86
C ASP A 467 -2.76 -35.93 -17.39
N LYS A 468 -2.73 -34.77 -18.04
CA LYS A 468 -2.56 -34.64 -19.50
C LYS A 468 -3.40 -35.64 -20.32
N THR A 469 -4.69 -35.69 -20.02
CA THR A 469 -5.66 -36.53 -20.73
C THR A 469 -6.48 -35.69 -21.69
N ILE A 470 -6.75 -36.20 -22.89
CA ILE A 470 -7.70 -35.57 -23.81
C ILE A 470 -9.11 -35.89 -23.31
N LEU A 471 -9.85 -34.86 -22.89
CA LEU A 471 -11.26 -34.98 -22.55
C LEU A 471 -12.15 -34.56 -23.72
N SER A 472 -13.26 -35.26 -23.92
CA SER A 472 -14.26 -34.90 -24.93
C SER A 472 -15.01 -33.63 -24.51
N GLN A 473 -15.76 -33.03 -25.44
CA GLN A 473 -16.56 -31.85 -25.13
C GLN A 473 -17.68 -32.24 -24.15
N ASN A 474 -17.60 -31.77 -22.90
CA ASN A 474 -18.60 -31.99 -21.86
C ASN A 474 -18.37 -31.09 -20.62
N ASP A 475 -19.33 -31.08 -19.71
CA ASP A 475 -19.18 -30.60 -18.34
C ASP A 475 -18.80 -31.77 -17.42
N TYR A 476 -17.64 -31.68 -16.78
CA TYR A 476 -17.11 -32.67 -15.85
C TYR A 476 -17.22 -32.18 -14.41
N GLU A 477 -17.53 -33.11 -13.50
CA GLU A 477 -17.50 -32.87 -12.06
C GLU A 477 -16.40 -33.76 -11.44
N ILE A 478 -15.47 -33.13 -10.73
CA ILE A 478 -14.36 -33.80 -10.06
C ILE A 478 -14.51 -33.57 -8.57
N ILE A 479 -14.63 -34.66 -7.82
CA ILE A 479 -14.73 -34.60 -6.36
C ILE A 479 -13.33 -34.77 -5.78
N TRP A 480 -12.92 -33.83 -4.94
CA TRP A 480 -11.67 -33.93 -4.20
C TRP A 480 -11.94 -33.88 -2.69
N HIS A 481 -11.30 -34.79 -1.95
CA HIS A 481 -11.53 -35.02 -0.52
C HIS A 481 -10.38 -34.47 0.35
N PHE A 482 -9.75 -33.39 -0.10
CA PHE A 482 -8.65 -32.72 0.60
C PHE A 482 -7.49 -33.65 0.98
N ASP A 483 -7.24 -34.67 0.17
CA ASP A 483 -6.14 -35.60 0.33
C ASP A 483 -5.00 -35.30 -0.66
N ASP A 484 -3.77 -35.61 -0.30
CA ASP A 484 -2.61 -35.52 -1.19
C ASP A 484 -2.48 -36.72 -2.15
N ASP A 485 -1.46 -36.74 -3.00
CA ASP A 485 -1.21 -37.87 -3.93
C ASP A 485 -0.94 -39.22 -3.20
N ALA A 486 -0.58 -39.19 -1.91
CA ALA A 486 -0.38 -40.36 -1.07
C ALA A 486 -1.63 -40.74 -0.25
N GLY A 487 -2.76 -40.05 -0.44
CA GLY A 487 -4.01 -40.28 0.29
C GLY A 487 -4.03 -39.72 1.71
N ARG A 488 -3.06 -38.89 2.09
CA ARG A 488 -3.02 -38.25 3.43
C ARG A 488 -3.88 -37.01 3.42
N GLN A 489 -4.66 -36.83 4.47
CA GLN A 489 -5.47 -35.62 4.66
C GLN A 489 -4.59 -34.39 4.80
N LEU A 490 -4.91 -33.36 4.03
CA LEU A 490 -4.23 -32.08 4.02
C LEU A 490 -4.76 -31.19 5.14
N PRO A 491 -3.94 -30.29 5.70
CA PRO A 491 -4.38 -29.39 6.75
C PRO A 491 -5.41 -28.37 6.25
N ALA A 492 -6.24 -27.85 7.15
CA ALA A 492 -7.10 -26.71 6.85
C ALA A 492 -6.24 -25.53 6.33
N GLY A 493 -6.72 -24.84 5.31
CA GLY A 493 -5.93 -23.84 4.60
C GLY A 493 -6.47 -23.54 3.20
N VAL A 494 -5.73 -22.69 2.49
CA VAL A 494 -6.06 -22.28 1.12
C VAL A 494 -5.30 -23.14 0.14
N TYR A 495 -6.03 -23.63 -0.86
CA TYR A 495 -5.50 -24.43 -1.96
C TYR A 495 -5.79 -23.76 -3.30
N ASN A 496 -4.84 -23.85 -4.21
CA ASN A 496 -4.96 -23.34 -5.57
C ASN A 496 -5.21 -24.50 -6.52
N VAL A 497 -6.35 -24.46 -7.20
CA VAL A 497 -6.71 -25.39 -8.27
C VAL A 497 -6.20 -24.81 -9.58
N CYS A 498 -5.30 -25.53 -10.25
CA CYS A 498 -4.74 -25.15 -11.55
C CYS A 498 -5.22 -26.12 -12.62
N ALA A 499 -6.02 -25.64 -13.56
CA ALA A 499 -6.39 -26.37 -14.77
C ALA A 499 -5.59 -25.85 -15.96
N GLU A 500 -4.91 -26.74 -16.68
CA GLU A 500 -4.32 -26.46 -17.99
C GLU A 500 -5.20 -27.10 -19.06
N ILE A 501 -5.85 -26.30 -19.90
CA ILE A 501 -6.78 -26.74 -20.94
C ILE A 501 -6.25 -26.24 -22.29
N ALA A 502 -5.91 -27.16 -23.19
CA ALA A 502 -5.31 -26.83 -24.49
C ALA A 502 -4.09 -25.88 -24.38
N GLY A 503 -3.26 -26.07 -23.35
CA GLY A 503 -2.07 -25.25 -23.08
C GLY A 503 -2.35 -23.91 -22.38
N ARG A 504 -3.60 -23.58 -22.08
CA ARG A 504 -3.98 -22.37 -21.33
C ARG A 504 -4.22 -22.71 -19.86
N LYS A 505 -3.66 -21.92 -18.95
CA LYS A 505 -3.83 -22.12 -17.50
C LYS A 505 -5.00 -21.30 -16.96
N PHE A 506 -5.80 -21.93 -16.11
CA PHE A 506 -6.92 -21.37 -15.39
C PHE A 506 -6.74 -21.69 -13.91
N MET A 507 -6.96 -20.70 -13.05
CA MET A 507 -6.77 -20.83 -11.61
C MET A 507 -8.09 -20.60 -10.88
N ALA A 508 -8.34 -21.39 -9.85
CA ALA A 508 -9.40 -21.14 -8.87
C ALA A 508 -8.86 -21.34 -7.46
N LYS A 509 -9.29 -20.48 -6.52
CA LYS A 509 -8.93 -20.60 -5.10
C LYS A 509 -10.00 -21.38 -4.35
N LEU A 510 -9.56 -22.18 -3.39
CA LEU A 510 -10.38 -23.05 -2.58
C LEU A 510 -9.98 -22.94 -1.10
N VAL A 511 -10.96 -22.89 -0.19
CA VAL A 511 -10.73 -22.92 1.26
C VAL A 511 -11.15 -24.28 1.85
N HIS A 512 -10.19 -25.00 2.42
CA HIS A 512 -10.43 -26.17 3.26
C HIS A 512 -10.57 -25.72 4.72
N LEU A 513 -11.70 -26.04 5.34
CA LEU A 513 -11.94 -25.79 6.76
C LEU A 513 -11.76 -27.07 7.56
N LYS A 514 -11.35 -26.92 8.83
CA LYS A 514 -11.34 -28.02 9.79
C LYS A 514 -12.75 -28.38 10.25
#